data_AF-A0A2G2VX95-F1
#
_entry.id   AF-A0A2G2VX95-F1
#
_cell.length_a   1.000
_cell.length_b   1.000
_cell.length_c   1.000
_cell.angle_alpha   90.00
_cell.angle_beta   90.00
_cell.angle_gamma   90.00
#
_symmetry.space_group_name_H-M   'P 1'
#
loop_
_entity.id
_entity.type
_entity.pdbx_description
1 polymer ?
#
loop_
_entity_poly.entity_id
_entity_poly.type
_entity_poly.pdbx_seq_one_letter_code
_entity_poly.pdbx_strand_id
1 'polypeptide(L)'
;MSYREGFMLPQTETKESVGFNAGVKEYKLTYYTPEYQTKDTDMLTAFRVTLNLEFHLKKQGSRVVYECLHGGLDFTKDDENANSQLFMRWRDRFLFCAEALYRAQTETGEIKGHYLNDTAGVLPVASGSIHVWYIPALTEIFENDSVLQFGGGTLGNPWGNVPGVVANRVAL
;
A
#
# COMPACT_ATOMS: atom_id res chain seq x y z
N MET A 1 22.73 31.79 53.25
CA MET A 1 22.54 30.86 52.12
C MET A 1 22.07 31.68 50.94
N SER A 2 22.94 31.87 49.94
CA SER A 2 22.66 32.64 48.73
C SER A 2 22.12 31.67 47.68
N TYR A 3 20.89 31.90 47.21
CA TYR A 3 20.36 31.23 46.02
C TYR A 3 20.81 32.03 44.79
N ARG A 4 21.49 31.37 43.86
CA ARG A 4 21.97 31.93 42.60
C ARG A 4 20.76 32.25 41.71
N GLU A 5 20.70 33.49 41.23
CA GLU A 5 19.84 33.90 40.12
C GLU A 5 20.22 33.10 38.87
N GLY A 6 19.23 32.49 38.24
CA GLY A 6 19.41 31.74 36.99
C GLY A 6 19.81 32.67 35.85
N PHE A 7 20.98 32.42 35.28
CA PHE A 7 21.46 33.09 34.08
C PHE A 7 20.61 32.63 32.90
N MET A 8 19.59 33.42 32.51
CA MET A 8 18.82 33.17 31.29
C MET A 8 19.69 33.61 30.11
N LEU A 9 20.12 32.66 29.27
CA LEU A 9 20.88 32.97 28.05
C LEU A 9 20.04 33.89 27.15
N PRO A 10 20.64 34.91 26.50
CA PRO A 10 19.92 35.75 25.56
C PRO A 10 19.33 34.89 24.45
N GLN A 11 18.01 34.93 24.32
CA GLN A 11 17.29 34.26 23.24
C GLN A 11 17.78 34.85 21.91
N THR A 12 18.17 34.00 20.97
CA THR A 12 18.69 34.45 19.67
C THR A 12 17.62 35.24 18.93
N GLU A 13 17.84 36.54 18.72
CA GLU A 13 16.92 37.37 17.93
C GLU A 13 17.07 37.04 16.44
N THR A 14 15.97 36.60 15.82
CA THR A 14 15.89 36.38 14.38
C THR A 14 15.93 37.73 13.66
N LYS A 15 16.99 38.00 12.90
CA LYS A 15 17.05 39.18 12.03
C LYS A 15 16.17 38.94 10.80
N GLU A 16 14.98 39.52 10.77
CA GLU A 16 14.19 39.60 9.54
C GLU A 16 14.92 40.53 8.56
N SER A 17 15.46 39.96 7.50
CA SER A 17 15.92 40.73 6.34
C SER A 17 14.74 40.95 5.40
N VAL A 18 14.75 42.05 4.65
CA VAL A 18 13.65 42.44 3.74
C VAL A 18 13.35 41.27 2.78
N GLY A 19 12.25 40.54 3.02
CA GLY A 19 11.82 39.38 2.24
C GLY A 19 11.94 38.02 2.92
N PHE A 20 12.59 37.90 4.08
CA PHE A 20 12.73 36.64 4.81
C PHE A 20 11.94 36.64 6.13
N ASN A 21 10.73 36.06 6.08
CA ASN A 21 9.94 35.77 7.29
C ASN A 21 10.19 34.33 7.73
N ALA A 22 10.70 34.15 8.95
CA ALA A 22 10.90 32.84 9.57
C ALA A 22 9.57 32.22 10.03
N GLY A 23 9.48 30.89 10.01
CA GLY A 23 8.28 30.12 10.38
C GLY A 23 7.96 29.00 9.38
N VAL A 24 7.03 28.12 9.74
CA VAL A 24 6.54 27.07 8.84
C VAL A 24 5.60 27.71 7.81
N LYS A 25 5.86 27.47 6.52
CA LYS A 25 5.04 27.95 5.41
C LYS A 25 4.50 26.78 4.60
N GLU A 26 3.38 27.01 3.94
CA GLU A 26 2.80 26.04 3.03
C GLU A 26 3.65 25.93 1.75
N TYR A 27 4.07 24.71 1.40
CA TYR A 27 4.96 24.46 0.25
C TYR A 27 4.37 24.95 -1.09
N LYS A 28 3.04 24.91 -1.22
CA LYS A 28 2.32 25.36 -2.41
C LYS A 28 2.60 26.82 -2.77
N LEU A 29 2.86 27.65 -1.77
CA LEU A 29 3.06 29.09 -1.95
C LEU A 29 4.34 29.42 -2.75
N THR A 30 5.35 28.54 -2.71
CA THR A 30 6.66 28.79 -3.33
C THR A 30 7.08 27.77 -4.38
N TYR A 31 6.52 26.55 -4.36
CA TYR A 31 7.04 25.43 -5.19
C TYR A 31 6.01 24.82 -6.15
N TYR A 32 4.78 25.32 -6.17
CA TYR A 32 3.74 24.84 -7.09
C TYR A 32 3.45 25.89 -8.16
N THR A 33 4.07 25.73 -9.33
CA THR A 33 3.94 26.63 -10.48
C THR A 33 3.38 25.86 -11.67
N PRO A 34 2.05 25.68 -11.77
CA PRO A 34 1.43 24.87 -12.82
C PRO A 34 1.64 25.43 -14.23
N GLU A 35 1.88 26.74 -14.34
CA GLU A 35 2.14 27.43 -15.61
C GLU A 35 3.63 27.41 -16.02
N TYR A 36 4.50 26.72 -15.27
CA TYR A 36 5.92 26.66 -15.59
C TYR A 36 6.16 25.88 -16.89
N GLN A 37 6.80 26.53 -17.86
CA GLN A 37 7.23 25.91 -19.11
C GLN A 37 8.60 25.29 -18.92
N THR A 38 8.71 23.98 -19.12
CA THR A 38 9.98 23.25 -18.98
C THR A 38 10.98 23.70 -20.04
N LYS A 39 12.24 23.82 -19.64
CA LYS A 39 13.36 24.14 -20.54
C LYS A 39 14.17 22.88 -20.80
N ASP A 40 14.87 22.84 -21.93
CA ASP A 40 15.75 21.71 -22.30
C ASP A 40 16.91 21.49 -21.32
N THR A 41 17.23 22.49 -20.51
CA THR A 41 18.26 22.42 -19.46
C THR A 41 17.76 21.86 -18.14
N ASP A 42 16.45 21.65 -17.99
CA ASP A 42 15.86 21.23 -16.72
C ASP A 42 16.06 19.73 -16.48
N MET A 43 16.44 19.36 -15.26
CA MET A 43 16.40 17.96 -14.82
C MET A 43 15.00 17.66 -14.29
N LEU A 44 14.24 16.84 -15.02
CA LEU A 44 12.89 16.44 -14.65
C LEU A 44 12.93 15.21 -13.74
N THR A 45 12.14 15.24 -12.66
CA THR A 45 11.96 14.10 -11.75
C THR A 45 10.48 13.82 -11.58
N ALA A 46 10.06 12.58 -11.81
CA ALA A 46 8.70 12.12 -11.54
C ALA A 46 8.66 11.42 -10.17
N PHE A 47 7.77 11.88 -9.29
CA PHE A 47 7.55 11.26 -7.99
C PHE A 47 6.21 10.53 -7.98
N ARG A 48 6.20 9.32 -7.41
CA ARG A 48 4.96 8.69 -6.95
C ARG A 48 4.68 9.21 -5.54
N VAL A 49 3.66 10.05 -5.41
CA VAL A 49 3.19 10.54 -4.10
C VAL A 49 2.13 9.58 -3.58
N THR A 50 2.48 8.79 -2.57
CA THR A 50 1.52 7.97 -1.82
C THR A 50 1.10 8.73 -0.57
N LEU A 51 -0.15 9.15 -0.52
CA LEU A 51 -0.71 9.74 0.71
C LEU A 51 -0.82 8.63 1.76
N ASN A 52 -0.27 8.86 2.96
CA ASN A 52 -0.57 8.02 4.12
C ASN A 52 -2.06 8.11 4.39
N LEU A 53 -2.79 7.04 4.10
CA LEU A 53 -4.23 6.99 4.31
C LEU A 53 -4.56 5.75 5.15
N GLU A 54 -4.82 5.99 6.43
CA GLU A 54 -5.55 5.04 7.25
C GLU A 54 -6.99 4.90 6.69
N PHE A 55 -7.35 3.67 6.33
CA PHE A 55 -8.70 3.10 6.26
C PHE A 55 -9.86 3.89 5.59
N HIS A 56 -10.23 3.49 4.36
CA HIS A 56 -11.56 2.94 4.01
C HIS A 56 -11.56 2.38 2.57
N LEU A 57 -11.64 1.05 2.47
CA LEU A 57 -11.31 0.24 1.29
C LEU A 57 -12.38 0.28 0.19
N LYS A 58 -11.93 -0.03 -1.03
CA LYS A 58 -12.65 -0.20 -2.32
C LYS A 58 -12.95 1.07 -3.12
N LYS A 59 -13.69 2.06 -2.59
CA LYS A 59 -14.07 3.26 -3.39
C LYS A 59 -12.94 4.27 -3.61
N GLN A 60 -11.98 4.36 -2.70
CA GLN A 60 -10.91 5.37 -2.80
C GLN A 60 -9.85 5.03 -3.85
N GLY A 61 -9.54 3.75 -4.07
CA GLY A 61 -8.59 3.32 -5.11
C GLY A 61 -9.06 3.72 -6.51
N SER A 62 -10.34 3.50 -6.82
CA SER A 62 -10.96 3.96 -8.07
C SER A 62 -10.85 5.48 -8.23
N ARG A 63 -11.11 6.21 -7.14
CA ARG A 63 -11.06 7.68 -7.14
C ARG A 63 -9.66 8.20 -7.47
N VAL A 64 -8.62 7.62 -6.85
CA VAL A 64 -7.22 8.02 -7.10
C VAL A 64 -6.82 7.73 -8.54
N VAL A 65 -7.18 6.55 -9.08
CA VAL A 65 -6.91 6.22 -10.49
C VAL A 65 -7.59 7.23 -11.42
N TYR A 66 -8.87 7.55 -11.17
CA TYR A 66 -9.60 8.54 -11.96
C TYR A 66 -8.99 9.94 -11.87
N GLU A 67 -8.72 10.44 -10.65
CA GLU A 67 -8.15 11.78 -10.43
C GLU A 67 -6.81 11.94 -11.13
N CYS A 68 -5.95 10.91 -11.08
CA CYS A 68 -4.67 10.89 -11.77
C CYS A 68 -4.81 10.92 -13.29
N LEU A 69 -5.68 10.08 -13.86
CA LEU A 69 -5.86 9.98 -15.31
C LEU A 69 -6.56 11.23 -15.88
N HIS A 70 -7.60 11.73 -15.20
CA HIS A 70 -8.29 12.96 -15.57
C HIS A 70 -7.40 14.20 -15.39
N GLY A 71 -6.49 14.17 -14.41
CA GLY A 71 -5.50 15.23 -14.17
C GLY A 71 -4.36 15.29 -15.19
N GLY A 72 -4.36 14.43 -16.22
CA GLY A 72 -3.44 14.49 -17.35
C GLY A 72 -2.42 13.34 -17.43
N LEU A 73 -2.42 12.37 -16.52
CA LEU A 73 -1.58 11.17 -16.69
C LEU A 73 -2.18 10.24 -17.76
N ASP A 74 -1.32 9.65 -18.59
CA ASP A 74 -1.72 8.63 -19.55
C ASP A 74 -1.93 7.26 -18.90
N PHE A 75 -1.07 6.93 -17.93
CA PHE A 75 -1.06 5.64 -17.26
C PHE A 75 -0.96 5.80 -15.74
N THR A 76 -1.63 4.89 -15.04
CA THR A 76 -1.41 4.60 -13.61
C THR A 76 -1.01 3.14 -13.45
N LYS A 77 -0.57 2.71 -12.26
CA LYS A 77 -0.15 1.34 -12.02
C LYS A 77 -0.48 0.86 -10.63
N ASP A 78 -0.71 -0.45 -10.52
CA ASP A 78 -0.66 -1.17 -9.26
C ASP A 78 0.76 -1.13 -8.66
N ASP A 79 0.86 -1.27 -7.35
CA ASP A 79 2.10 -1.57 -6.66
C ASP A 79 2.58 -3.00 -6.99
N GLU A 80 3.88 -3.27 -6.94
CA GLU A 80 4.40 -4.63 -7.15
C GLU A 80 3.85 -5.63 -6.13
N ASN A 81 3.51 -5.15 -4.94
CA ASN A 81 2.94 -5.96 -3.86
C ASN A 81 1.41 -5.99 -3.88
N ALA A 82 0.76 -5.26 -4.79
CA ALA A 82 -0.70 -5.22 -4.93
C ALA A 82 -1.22 -6.41 -5.77
N ASN A 83 -1.11 -7.62 -5.21
CA ASN A 83 -1.58 -8.86 -5.84
C ASN A 83 -3.08 -9.12 -5.56
N SER A 84 -3.43 -10.03 -4.65
CA SER A 84 -4.80 -10.27 -4.18
C SER A 84 -4.77 -10.46 -2.68
N GLN A 85 -4.99 -9.38 -1.94
CA GLN A 85 -4.91 -9.37 -0.47
C GLN A 85 -6.31 -9.33 0.14
N LEU A 86 -6.42 -9.73 1.42
CA LEU A 86 -7.70 -9.75 2.15
C LEU A 86 -8.44 -8.41 2.10
N PHE A 87 -7.69 -7.29 2.14
CA PHE A 87 -8.26 -5.96 2.10
C PHE A 87 -8.66 -5.50 0.68
N MET A 88 -8.12 -6.12 -0.38
CA MET A 88 -8.43 -5.77 -1.77
C MET A 88 -8.14 -6.96 -2.71
N ARG A 89 -9.19 -7.71 -3.03
CA ARG A 89 -9.13 -8.81 -4.00
C ARG A 89 -8.91 -8.26 -5.41
N TRP A 90 -8.13 -8.97 -6.21
CA TRP A 90 -7.72 -8.54 -7.55
C TRP A 90 -8.91 -8.22 -8.46
N ARG A 91 -9.96 -9.07 -8.44
CA ARG A 91 -11.14 -8.89 -9.30
C ARG A 91 -11.87 -7.59 -9.01
N ASP A 92 -12.05 -7.26 -7.73
CA ASP A 92 -12.68 -6.02 -7.31
C ASP A 92 -11.83 -4.81 -7.76
N ARG A 93 -10.51 -4.87 -7.55
CA ARG A 93 -9.58 -3.82 -7.98
C ARG A 93 -9.65 -3.59 -9.49
N PHE A 94 -9.66 -4.66 -10.28
CA PHE A 94 -9.72 -4.59 -11.74
C PHE A 94 -10.98 -3.88 -12.21
N LEU A 95 -12.14 -4.22 -11.61
CA LEU A 95 -13.41 -3.57 -11.95
C LEU A 95 -13.40 -2.07 -11.61
N PHE A 96 -12.89 -1.72 -10.42
CA PHE A 96 -12.80 -0.33 -9.98
C PHE A 96 -11.84 0.52 -10.81
N CYS A 97 -10.71 -0.05 -11.22
CA CYS A 97 -9.74 0.63 -12.07
C CYS A 97 -10.26 0.75 -13.51
N ALA A 98 -10.99 -0.26 -14.01
CA ALA A 98 -11.63 -0.20 -15.32
C ALA A 98 -12.70 0.91 -15.36
N GLU A 99 -13.56 1.01 -14.35
CA GLU A 99 -14.55 2.09 -14.25
C GLU A 99 -13.88 3.48 -14.28
N ALA A 100 -12.83 3.67 -13.48
CA ALA A 100 -12.07 4.91 -13.43
C ALA A 100 -11.40 5.25 -14.78
N LEU A 101 -10.79 4.26 -15.42
CA LEU A 101 -10.14 4.39 -16.73
C LEU A 101 -11.13 4.79 -17.81
N TYR A 102 -12.25 4.06 -17.94
CA TYR A 102 -13.25 4.35 -18.97
C TYR A 102 -13.87 5.73 -18.77
N ARG A 103 -14.10 6.12 -17.52
CA ARG A 103 -14.59 7.45 -17.20
C ARG A 103 -13.59 8.54 -17.60
N ALA A 104 -12.32 8.42 -17.19
CA ALA A 104 -11.29 9.40 -17.53
C ALA A 104 -11.06 9.51 -19.05
N GLN A 105 -11.02 8.38 -19.76
CA GLN A 105 -10.90 8.36 -21.22
C GLN A 105 -12.09 9.04 -21.90
N THR A 106 -13.32 8.82 -21.42
CA THR A 106 -14.52 9.46 -21.98
C THR A 106 -14.51 10.97 -21.77
N GLU A 107 -14.10 11.42 -20.58
CA GLU A 107 -14.13 12.85 -20.23
C GLU A 107 -12.96 13.65 -20.84
N THR A 108 -11.79 13.03 -21.03
CA THR A 108 -10.62 13.69 -21.62
C THR A 108 -10.57 13.56 -23.15
N GLY A 109 -11.19 12.53 -23.72
CA GLY A 109 -11.07 12.20 -25.15
C GLY A 109 -9.72 11.55 -25.51
N GLU A 110 -8.87 11.29 -24.53
CA GLU A 110 -7.54 10.69 -24.70
C GLU A 110 -7.55 9.22 -24.31
N ILE A 111 -6.73 8.40 -24.97
CA ILE A 111 -6.57 6.98 -24.58
C ILE A 111 -5.87 6.92 -23.22
N LYS A 112 -6.45 6.18 -22.26
CA LYS A 112 -5.91 6.03 -20.91
C LYS A 112 -5.66 4.57 -20.54
N GLY A 113 -4.71 4.34 -19.65
CA GLY A 113 -4.33 3.00 -19.21
C GLY A 113 -4.11 2.87 -17.71
N HIS A 114 -4.20 1.63 -17.22
CA HIS A 114 -3.79 1.25 -15.89
C HIS A 114 -3.07 -0.09 -15.94
N TYR A 115 -1.83 -0.16 -15.44
CA TYR A 115 -1.11 -1.42 -15.32
C TYR A 115 -1.67 -2.23 -14.15
N LEU A 116 -2.62 -3.10 -14.48
CA LEU A 116 -3.18 -4.09 -13.57
C LEU A 116 -2.11 -5.14 -13.26
N ASN A 117 -1.77 -5.29 -11.99
CA ASN A 117 -0.81 -6.29 -11.55
C ASN A 117 -1.46 -7.68 -11.58
N ASP A 118 -1.03 -8.48 -12.54
CA ASP A 118 -1.41 -9.89 -12.74
C ASP A 118 -0.32 -10.85 -12.21
N THR A 119 0.53 -10.38 -11.30
CA THR A 119 1.44 -11.27 -10.57
C THR A 119 0.59 -12.17 -9.67
N ALA A 120 0.19 -13.32 -10.21
CA ALA A 120 -0.53 -14.35 -9.49
C ALA A 120 0.39 -14.98 -8.43
N GLY A 121 -0.14 -15.11 -7.21
CA GLY A 121 0.63 -15.42 -6.01
C GLY A 121 1.33 -16.77 -6.05
N VAL A 122 2.44 -16.85 -5.31
CA VAL A 122 2.98 -18.12 -4.81
C VAL A 122 1.87 -18.79 -3.99
N LEU A 123 1.67 -20.12 -4.14
CA LEU A 123 0.74 -20.90 -3.31
C LEU A 123 1.01 -20.58 -1.82
N PRO A 124 0.06 -19.97 -1.08
CA PRO A 124 0.27 -19.65 0.32
C PRO A 124 0.47 -20.94 1.11
N VAL A 125 1.57 -21.00 1.87
CA VAL A 125 1.91 -22.15 2.72
C VAL A 125 1.72 -21.76 4.18
N ALA A 126 0.73 -22.35 4.84
CA ALA A 126 0.58 -22.26 6.30
C ALA A 126 1.43 -23.36 6.95
N SER A 127 2.43 -22.97 7.75
CA SER A 127 3.40 -23.87 8.38
C SER A 127 3.85 -23.31 9.73
N GLY A 128 4.27 -24.20 10.64
CA GLY A 128 4.77 -23.84 11.98
C GLY A 128 3.77 -24.16 13.09
N SER A 129 4.06 -25.19 13.88
CA SER A 129 3.30 -25.59 15.10
C SER A 129 1.78 -25.77 14.93
N ILE A 130 1.30 -26.02 13.70
CA ILE A 130 -0.11 -26.33 13.42
C ILE A 130 -0.41 -27.83 13.59
N HIS A 131 -1.66 -28.14 13.95
CA HIS A 131 -2.20 -29.49 14.18
C HIS A 131 -3.70 -29.53 13.84
N VAL A 132 -4.30 -30.72 13.85
CA VAL A 132 -5.67 -31.00 13.34
C VAL A 132 -6.75 -30.01 13.79
N TRP A 133 -6.74 -29.57 15.05
CA TRP A 133 -7.73 -28.62 15.57
C TRP A 133 -7.72 -27.22 14.93
N TYR A 134 -6.63 -26.83 14.25
CA TYR A 134 -6.56 -25.55 13.53
C TYR A 134 -7.14 -25.62 12.12
N ILE A 135 -7.43 -26.82 11.60
CA ILE A 135 -7.85 -26.99 10.20
C ILE A 135 -9.10 -26.18 9.85
N PRO A 136 -10.18 -26.14 10.66
CA PRO A 136 -11.36 -25.33 10.32
C PRO A 136 -11.04 -23.85 10.13
N ALA A 137 -10.21 -23.28 11.01
CA ALA A 137 -9.79 -21.88 10.91
C ALA A 137 -8.85 -21.67 9.70
N LEU A 138 -7.94 -22.61 9.44
CA LEU A 138 -7.02 -22.53 8.32
C LEU A 138 -7.75 -22.62 6.97
N THR A 139 -8.77 -23.48 6.85
CA THR A 139 -9.60 -23.58 5.64
C THR A 139 -10.47 -22.34 5.42
N GLU A 140 -10.87 -21.65 6.49
CA GLU A 140 -11.58 -20.37 6.38
C GLU A 140 -10.64 -19.23 5.97
N ILE A 141 -9.41 -19.19 6.51
CA ILE A 141 -8.44 -18.13 6.24
C ILE A 141 -7.82 -18.24 4.85
N PHE A 142 -7.41 -19.45 4.46
CA PHE A 142 -6.60 -19.68 3.27
C PHE A 142 -7.38 -20.28 2.10
N GLU A 143 -8.62 -20.73 2.34
CA GLU A 143 -9.50 -21.31 1.33
C GLU A 143 -8.81 -22.48 0.57
N ASN A 144 -9.30 -22.84 -0.61
CA ASN A 144 -8.89 -24.05 -1.32
C ASN A 144 -7.50 -23.96 -1.99
N ASP A 145 -7.01 -22.74 -2.25
CA ASP A 145 -5.76 -22.53 -2.99
C ASP A 145 -4.59 -22.30 -2.03
N SER A 146 -4.33 -23.28 -1.16
CA SER A 146 -3.29 -23.20 -0.12
C SER A 146 -2.63 -24.54 0.19
N VAL A 147 -1.45 -24.50 0.81
CA VAL A 147 -0.75 -25.68 1.34
C VAL A 147 -0.70 -25.58 2.86
N LEU A 148 -1.21 -26.60 3.56
CA LEU A 148 -1.07 -26.74 5.01
C LEU A 148 0.05 -27.74 5.33
N GLN A 149 1.14 -27.28 5.94
CA GLN A 149 2.31 -28.12 6.25
C GLN A 149 2.36 -28.49 7.73
N PHE A 150 2.09 -29.76 8.04
CA PHE A 150 2.10 -30.30 9.40
C PHE A 150 3.43 -30.98 9.72
N GLY A 151 4.36 -30.25 10.35
CA GLY A 151 5.62 -30.79 10.87
C GLY A 151 5.42 -31.61 12.14
N GLY A 152 5.52 -30.97 13.31
CA GLY A 152 5.26 -31.60 14.61
C GLY A 152 3.86 -32.22 14.72
N GLY A 153 2.86 -31.61 14.06
CA GLY A 153 1.50 -32.16 13.96
C GLY A 153 1.39 -33.50 13.21
N THR A 154 2.42 -33.92 12.47
CA THR A 154 2.52 -35.26 11.87
C THR A 154 3.48 -36.16 12.66
N LEU A 155 4.71 -35.68 12.89
CA LEU A 155 5.79 -36.49 13.50
C LEU A 155 5.58 -36.75 15.00
N GLY A 156 4.78 -35.93 15.68
CA GLY A 156 4.45 -36.08 17.09
C GLY A 156 3.28 -37.02 17.39
N ASN A 157 2.72 -37.70 16.38
CA ASN A 157 1.61 -38.62 16.60
C ASN A 157 2.08 -39.85 17.42
N PRO A 158 1.38 -40.23 18.51
CA PRO A 158 1.81 -41.31 19.40
C PRO A 158 1.78 -42.70 18.75
N TRP A 159 1.13 -42.84 17.60
CA TRP A 159 1.05 -44.09 16.83
C TRP A 159 1.95 -44.08 15.58
N GLY A 160 2.82 -43.08 15.46
CA GLY A 160 3.80 -42.93 14.38
C GLY A 160 3.32 -42.06 13.22
N ASN A 161 4.22 -41.89 12.24
CA ASN A 161 4.06 -40.89 11.19
C ASN A 161 2.85 -41.16 10.27
N VAL A 162 2.60 -42.42 9.91
CA VAL A 162 1.50 -42.79 9.00
C VAL A 162 0.14 -42.44 9.62
N PRO A 163 -0.17 -42.82 10.87
CA PRO A 163 -1.36 -42.32 11.57
C PRO A 163 -1.43 -40.78 11.68
N GLY A 164 -0.31 -40.09 11.86
CA GLY A 164 -0.24 -38.63 11.82
C GLY A 164 -0.69 -38.03 10.49
N VAL A 165 -0.21 -38.59 9.37
CA VAL A 165 -0.64 -38.17 8.02
C VAL A 165 -2.13 -38.42 7.82
N VAL A 166 -2.63 -39.59 8.23
CA VAL A 166 -4.06 -39.93 8.11
C VAL A 166 -4.92 -38.98 8.94
N ALA A 167 -4.53 -38.65 10.17
CA ALA A 167 -5.26 -37.72 11.02
C ALA A 167 -5.38 -36.32 10.39
N ASN A 168 -4.28 -35.78 9.84
CA ASN A 168 -4.29 -34.49 9.16
C ASN A 168 -5.17 -34.50 7.90
N ARG A 169 -5.18 -35.61 7.16
CA ARG A 169 -6.00 -35.75 5.94
C ARG A 169 -7.49 -35.92 6.22
N VAL A 170 -7.87 -36.60 7.30
CA VAL A 170 -9.27 -36.81 7.68
C VAL A 170 -9.91 -35.52 8.23
N ALA A 171 -9.10 -34.65 8.82
CA ALA A 171 -9.59 -33.40 9.42
C ALA A 171 -9.73 -32.24 8.42
N LEU A 172 -9.18 -32.38 7.20
CA LEU A 172 -9.34 -31.47 6.06
C LEU A 172 -10.59 -31.84 5.25
#